data_AF-A0A392MGM8-F1
#
_entry.id   AF-A0A392MGM8-F1
#
_cell.length_a   1.000
_cell.length_b   1.000
_cell.length_c   1.000
_cell.angle_alpha   90.00
_cell.angle_beta   90.00
_cell.angle_gamma   90.00
#
_symmetry.space_group_name_H-M   'P 1'
#
loop_
_entity.id
_entity.type
_entity.pdbx_description
1 polymer ?
#
loop_
_entity_poly.entity_id
_entity_poly.type
_entity_poly.pdbx_seq_one_letter_code
_entity_poly.pdbx_strand_id
1 'polypeptide(L)'
;MGEGFVGVCLEWGLLKTICIVVNVHSKCDLVSKRRHWNNLILCKRGLGDGRWCVVGDFNAVCRSEERFGVNSVGGASTPTEIIEFRRFLEDLELVDLPLVGRRFTWFQASGRAMSRIDRILISDEWAMRWGISSLWVLPRDLSDHCHLTLKYINLRIEGWMGFVLKEKLKALKKFLRDWHKLEYGGSGARIEELVVEIRDLDMRGEEEGLSTQEVVSRKEKFRDLWKLLKNKEALMFQRSRSKWLKEGDANTKFFHGSVKSRSKTNLISALRSGDVWLDSPTLIKAAVSSYFVNHVSSTPRVRPKLDGVVFPSLSEEEKVGLISPFSMEEIEDVVKNCDGNKCPRPDGFNYDFLKKFWDLLKGDFRIMFDQFHGNSCLPKSFLSYFVTLVPKVNSPSNISDFRPISLIGCLYKLIAKVLAKRLAKVIDSVVALNQSAFIKGRNLVDGVLVVNEVVELAKKTKRECLIFKVDFEKAYDS
;
A
#
# COMPACT_ATOMS: atom_id res chain seq x y z
N MET A 1 -37.67 15.01 -23.87
CA MET A 1 -37.24 13.63 -23.56
C MET A 1 -37.59 12.75 -24.76
N GLY A 2 -36.75 11.77 -25.10
CA GLY A 2 -36.88 10.95 -26.32
C GLY A 2 -37.33 9.51 -26.04
N GLU A 3 -37.53 8.72 -27.09
CA GLU A 3 -37.89 7.30 -26.98
C GLU A 3 -36.71 6.49 -26.37
N GLY A 4 -36.95 5.84 -25.23
CA GLY A 4 -36.00 4.91 -24.59
C GLY A 4 -35.11 5.48 -23.47
N PHE A 5 -35.20 6.77 -23.12
CA PHE A 5 -34.52 7.31 -21.93
C PHE A 5 -35.36 8.38 -21.22
N VAL A 6 -35.28 8.40 -19.89
CA VAL A 6 -35.91 9.40 -19.03
C VAL A 6 -34.81 10.13 -18.27
N GLY A 7 -34.72 11.44 -18.46
CA GLY A 7 -33.73 12.29 -17.80
C GLY A 7 -34.39 13.28 -16.86
N VAL A 8 -33.78 13.50 -15.70
CA VAL A 8 -34.20 14.52 -14.73
C VAL A 8 -33.06 15.50 -14.55
N CYS A 9 -33.36 16.79 -14.72
CA CYS A 9 -32.46 17.89 -14.36
C CYS A 9 -32.91 18.43 -12.99
N LEU A 10 -32.04 18.35 -11.99
CA LEU A 10 -32.36 18.64 -10.60
C LEU A 10 -31.35 19.61 -10.00
N GLU A 11 -31.84 20.51 -9.13
CA GLU A 11 -30.98 21.28 -8.22
C GLU A 11 -30.74 20.46 -6.95
N TRP A 12 -29.48 20.09 -6.71
CA TRP A 12 -29.09 19.26 -5.58
C TRP A 12 -28.42 20.05 -4.46
N GLY A 13 -28.97 19.93 -3.24
CA GLY A 13 -28.41 20.46 -1.99
C GLY A 13 -28.53 21.98 -1.82
N LEU A 14 -27.99 22.49 -0.70
CA LEU A 14 -28.08 23.91 -0.32
C LEU A 14 -27.40 24.88 -1.30
N LEU A 15 -26.42 24.38 -2.06
CA LEU A 15 -25.72 25.14 -3.10
C LEU A 15 -26.42 25.07 -4.47
N LYS A 16 -27.63 24.50 -4.53
CA LYS A 16 -28.45 24.36 -5.75
C LYS A 16 -27.64 23.86 -6.95
N THR A 17 -26.86 22.81 -6.73
CA THR A 17 -25.96 22.30 -7.77
C THR A 17 -26.78 21.59 -8.84
N ILE A 18 -26.74 22.09 -10.08
CA ILE A 18 -27.44 21.44 -11.20
C ILE A 18 -26.81 20.09 -11.50
N CYS A 19 -27.63 19.05 -11.49
CA CYS A 19 -27.27 17.66 -11.74
C CYS A 19 -28.23 17.10 -12.79
N ILE A 20 -27.69 16.36 -13.76
CA ILE A 20 -28.48 15.76 -14.83
C ILE A 20 -28.32 14.25 -14.71
N VAL A 21 -29.40 13.57 -14.35
CA VAL A 21 -29.43 12.12 -14.21
C VAL A 21 -30.32 11.55 -15.30
N VAL A 22 -29.77 10.68 -16.14
CA VAL A 22 -30.50 10.04 -17.24
C VAL A 22 -30.54 8.55 -17.04
N ASN A 23 -31.74 7.98 -16.99
CA ASN A 23 -31.94 6.53 -17.03
C ASN A 23 -32.18 6.09 -18.48
N VAL A 24 -31.37 5.14 -18.94
CA VAL A 24 -31.36 4.62 -20.31
C VAL A 24 -31.92 3.20 -20.32
N HIS A 25 -32.79 2.93 -21.29
CA HIS A 25 -33.22 1.59 -21.66
C HIS A 25 -33.23 1.47 -23.18
N SER A 26 -32.12 0.97 -23.71
CA SER A 26 -31.92 0.83 -25.17
C SER A 26 -32.57 -0.46 -25.69
N LYS A 27 -33.24 -0.38 -26.85
CA LYS A 27 -33.73 -1.59 -27.55
C LYS A 27 -32.57 -2.45 -28.04
N CYS A 28 -32.82 -3.73 -28.30
CA CYS A 28 -31.77 -4.67 -28.72
C CYS A 28 -31.24 -4.44 -30.15
N ASP A 29 -32.04 -3.86 -31.04
CA ASP A 29 -31.69 -3.66 -32.45
C ASP A 29 -30.77 -2.45 -32.69
N LEU A 30 -29.81 -2.61 -33.60
CA LEU A 30 -28.77 -1.61 -33.85
C LEU A 30 -29.32 -0.27 -34.39
N VAL A 31 -30.40 -0.30 -35.18
CA VAL A 31 -31.00 0.92 -35.76
C VAL A 31 -31.59 1.79 -34.65
N SER A 32 -32.34 1.19 -33.74
CA SER A 32 -32.89 1.89 -32.58
C SER A 32 -31.80 2.38 -31.63
N LYS A 33 -30.75 1.57 -31.39
CA LYS A 33 -29.57 1.98 -30.60
C LYS A 33 -28.89 3.22 -31.18
N ARG A 34 -28.63 3.25 -32.49
CA ARG A 34 -28.03 4.43 -33.16
C ARG A 34 -28.87 5.69 -32.97
N ARG A 35 -30.18 5.59 -33.18
CA ARG A 35 -31.10 6.73 -32.96
C ARG A 35 -31.06 7.18 -31.50
N HIS A 36 -31.04 6.23 -30.57
CA HIS A 36 -30.98 6.48 -29.14
C HIS A 36 -29.68 7.20 -28.73
N TRP A 37 -28.53 6.69 -29.18
CA TRP A 37 -27.20 7.28 -28.94
C TRP A 37 -27.12 8.72 -29.47
N ASN A 38 -27.57 8.96 -30.71
CA ASN A 38 -27.61 10.30 -31.29
C ASN A 38 -28.51 11.26 -30.50
N ASN A 39 -29.69 10.80 -30.08
CA ASN A 39 -30.59 11.61 -29.27
C ASN A 39 -29.98 12.00 -27.92
N LEU A 40 -29.23 11.09 -27.28
CA LEU A 40 -28.56 11.38 -26.01
C LEU A 40 -27.41 12.39 -26.20
N ILE A 41 -26.60 12.25 -27.26
CA ILE A 41 -25.55 13.22 -27.59
C ILE A 41 -26.15 14.61 -27.85
N LEU A 42 -27.22 14.69 -28.64
CA LEU A 42 -27.92 15.96 -28.90
C LEU A 42 -28.50 16.56 -27.61
N CYS A 43 -29.03 15.72 -26.73
CA CYS A 43 -29.54 16.15 -25.43
C CYS A 43 -28.41 16.72 -24.54
N LYS A 44 -27.23 16.07 -24.50
CA LYS A 44 -26.06 16.59 -23.79
C LYS A 44 -25.63 17.95 -24.35
N ARG A 45 -25.50 18.05 -25.67
CA ARG A 45 -25.12 19.31 -26.34
C ARG A 45 -26.12 20.45 -26.09
N GLY A 46 -27.41 20.13 -26.03
CA GLY A 46 -28.46 21.12 -25.79
C GLY A 46 -28.54 21.61 -24.33
N LEU A 47 -28.25 20.74 -23.36
CA LEU A 47 -28.28 21.07 -21.93
C LEU A 47 -26.94 21.60 -21.39
N GLY A 48 -25.87 21.49 -22.18
CA GLY A 48 -24.54 22.01 -21.87
C GLY A 48 -23.71 21.13 -20.94
N ASP A 49 -22.52 21.64 -20.62
CA ASP A 49 -21.57 20.98 -19.73
C ASP A 49 -22.04 21.13 -18.28
N GLY A 50 -22.40 20.00 -17.69
CA GLY A 50 -22.99 19.90 -16.36
C GLY A 50 -22.55 18.63 -15.65
N ARG A 51 -23.07 18.38 -14.46
CA ARG A 51 -22.80 17.14 -13.74
C ARG A 51 -23.72 16.05 -14.26
N TRP A 52 -23.23 15.29 -15.24
CA TRP A 52 -23.98 14.21 -15.88
C TRP A 52 -23.74 12.87 -15.19
N CYS A 53 -24.82 12.14 -14.98
CA CYS A 53 -24.82 10.72 -14.61
C CYS A 53 -25.84 9.99 -15.48
N VAL A 54 -25.35 9.17 -16.41
CA VAL A 54 -26.19 8.36 -17.29
C VAL A 54 -26.11 6.92 -16.80
N VAL A 55 -27.25 6.35 -16.43
CA VAL A 55 -27.35 5.01 -15.85
C VAL A 55 -28.33 4.16 -16.66
N GLY A 56 -28.17 2.85 -16.63
CA GLY A 56 -29.19 1.92 -17.12
C GLY A 56 -28.66 0.92 -18.14
N ASP A 57 -29.60 0.33 -18.87
CA ASP A 57 -29.35 -0.76 -19.81
C ASP A 57 -29.15 -0.23 -21.23
N PHE A 58 -27.93 -0.33 -21.72
CA PHE A 58 -27.56 0.09 -23.07
C PHE A 58 -27.70 -1.03 -24.10
N ASN A 59 -27.94 -2.27 -23.67
CA ASN A 59 -27.95 -3.47 -24.51
C ASN A 59 -26.72 -3.61 -25.43
N ALA A 60 -25.59 -2.96 -25.09
CA ALA A 60 -24.38 -2.86 -25.92
C ALA A 60 -23.11 -3.08 -25.10
N VAL A 61 -22.10 -3.66 -25.74
CA VAL A 61 -20.80 -4.01 -25.14
C VAL A 61 -19.67 -3.21 -25.79
N CYS A 62 -18.67 -2.81 -24.99
CA CYS A 62 -17.50 -2.06 -25.46
C CYS A 62 -16.37 -2.98 -25.95
N ARG A 63 -16.38 -4.24 -25.52
CA ARG A 63 -15.37 -5.23 -25.86
C ARG A 63 -15.99 -6.61 -26.02
N SER A 64 -15.36 -7.46 -26.84
CA SER A 64 -15.75 -8.86 -27.00
C SER A 64 -15.81 -9.62 -25.67
N GLU A 65 -14.90 -9.33 -24.74
CA GLU A 65 -14.78 -10.04 -23.46
C GLU A 65 -15.89 -9.67 -22.46
N GLU A 66 -16.69 -8.64 -22.76
CA GLU A 66 -17.85 -8.23 -21.97
C GLU A 66 -19.09 -9.07 -22.28
N ARG A 67 -18.98 -10.05 -23.19
CA ARG A 67 -20.00 -11.04 -23.50
C ARG A 67 -19.42 -12.45 -23.37
N PHE A 68 -20.20 -13.38 -22.81
CA PHE A 68 -19.79 -14.77 -22.64
C PHE A 68 -20.88 -15.72 -23.13
N GLY A 69 -20.47 -16.86 -23.70
CA GLY A 69 -21.35 -18.00 -23.96
C GLY A 69 -22.23 -17.91 -25.22
N VAL A 70 -21.88 -17.02 -26.14
CA VAL A 70 -22.55 -16.90 -27.45
C VAL A 70 -21.54 -17.24 -28.54
N ASN A 71 -21.50 -18.50 -29.01
CA ASN A 71 -20.69 -18.89 -30.16
C ASN A 71 -21.55 -19.23 -31.39
N SER A 72 -21.30 -18.47 -32.46
CA SER A 72 -21.21 -18.90 -33.87
C SER A 72 -22.46 -19.18 -34.73
N VAL A 73 -23.70 -18.91 -34.31
CA VAL A 73 -24.84 -18.87 -35.26
C VAL A 73 -25.81 -17.74 -34.89
N GLY A 74 -25.50 -16.50 -35.30
CA GLY A 74 -26.50 -15.43 -35.41
C GLY A 74 -26.63 -14.39 -34.29
N GLY A 75 -25.70 -14.28 -33.34
CA GLY A 75 -25.87 -13.35 -32.20
C GLY A 75 -24.62 -12.77 -31.53
N ALA A 76 -23.45 -12.83 -32.17
CA ALA A 76 -22.33 -11.99 -31.74
C ALA A 76 -22.68 -10.53 -32.02
N SER A 77 -22.47 -9.61 -31.07
CA SER A 77 -22.46 -8.18 -31.38
C SER A 77 -21.50 -8.00 -32.56
N THR A 78 -21.98 -7.46 -33.68
CA THR A 78 -21.11 -7.26 -34.83
C THR A 78 -19.93 -6.38 -34.40
N PRO A 79 -18.70 -6.61 -34.90
CA PRO A 79 -17.59 -5.70 -34.64
C PRO A 79 -17.96 -4.23 -34.85
N THR A 80 -18.86 -3.98 -35.81
CA THR A 80 -19.51 -2.70 -36.08
C THR A 80 -20.22 -2.09 -34.86
N GLU A 81 -21.10 -2.84 -34.18
CA GLU A 81 -21.81 -2.32 -32.99
C GLU A 81 -20.84 -1.92 -31.87
N ILE A 82 -19.81 -2.73 -31.63
CA ILE A 82 -18.79 -2.45 -30.60
C ILE A 82 -18.00 -1.18 -30.93
N ILE A 83 -17.66 -0.97 -32.20
CA ILE A 83 -16.97 0.24 -32.66
C ILE A 83 -17.87 1.46 -32.51
N GLU A 84 -19.12 1.36 -32.94
CA GLU A 84 -20.07 2.47 -32.86
C GLU A 84 -20.42 2.85 -31.42
N PHE A 85 -20.58 1.87 -30.53
CA PHE A 85 -20.86 2.12 -29.13
C PHE A 85 -19.67 2.80 -28.43
N ARG A 86 -18.42 2.42 -28.75
CA ARG A 86 -17.23 3.11 -28.23
C ARG A 86 -17.15 4.55 -28.72
N ARG A 87 -17.38 4.77 -30.01
CA ARG A 87 -17.42 6.13 -30.58
C ARG A 87 -18.51 6.97 -29.93
N PHE A 88 -19.68 6.39 -29.66
CA PHE A 88 -20.74 7.06 -28.92
C PHE A 88 -20.28 7.48 -27.51
N LEU A 89 -19.58 6.63 -26.77
CA LEU A 89 -19.06 7.00 -25.44
C LEU A 89 -18.02 8.11 -25.51
N GLU A 90 -17.15 8.08 -26.54
CA GLU A 90 -16.18 9.15 -26.82
C GLU A 90 -16.89 10.48 -27.13
N ASP A 91 -17.87 10.47 -28.03
CA ASP A 91 -18.65 11.64 -28.43
C ASP A 91 -19.55 12.18 -27.30
N LEU A 92 -19.92 11.33 -26.33
CA LEU A 92 -20.71 11.72 -25.16
C LEU A 92 -19.83 12.34 -24.06
N GLU A 93 -18.50 12.17 -24.12
CA GLU A 93 -17.53 12.71 -23.14
C GLU A 93 -17.84 12.31 -21.69
N LEU A 94 -18.38 11.11 -21.49
CA LEU A 94 -18.63 10.55 -20.15
C LEU A 94 -17.73 9.35 -19.90
N VAL A 95 -17.27 9.23 -18.67
CA VAL A 95 -16.40 8.15 -18.23
C VAL A 95 -17.24 6.91 -17.93
N ASP A 96 -16.99 5.82 -18.67
CA ASP A 96 -17.52 4.49 -18.32
C ASP A 96 -16.72 3.90 -17.15
N LEU A 97 -17.37 3.77 -16.00
CA LEU A 97 -16.72 3.31 -14.78
C LEU A 97 -16.41 1.80 -14.84
N PRO A 98 -15.19 1.38 -14.47
CA PRO A 98 -14.85 -0.04 -14.40
C PRO A 98 -15.65 -0.74 -13.30
N LEU A 99 -16.11 -1.97 -13.58
CA LEU A 99 -16.83 -2.79 -12.62
C LEU A 99 -15.88 -3.38 -11.56
N VAL A 100 -16.33 -3.36 -10.31
CA VAL A 100 -15.70 -4.01 -9.16
C VAL A 100 -16.59 -5.13 -8.64
N GLY A 101 -15.99 -6.27 -8.29
CA GLY A 101 -16.68 -7.46 -7.78
C GLY A 101 -16.98 -8.48 -8.88
N ARG A 102 -17.98 -8.21 -9.74
CA ARG A 102 -18.36 -9.12 -10.84
C ARG A 102 -18.11 -8.47 -12.20
N ARG A 103 -17.98 -9.32 -13.23
CA ARG A 103 -17.65 -8.91 -14.60
C ARG A 103 -18.85 -8.64 -15.50
N PHE A 104 -20.01 -9.22 -15.17
CA PHE A 104 -21.23 -9.17 -15.99
C PHE A 104 -22.37 -8.60 -15.17
N THR A 105 -23.30 -7.92 -15.85
CA THR A 105 -24.45 -7.28 -15.23
C THR A 105 -25.76 -7.98 -15.58
N TRP A 106 -25.81 -8.71 -16.70
CA TRP A 106 -26.95 -9.49 -17.13
C TRP A 106 -26.60 -10.96 -17.34
N PHE A 107 -27.55 -11.84 -17.03
CA PHE A 107 -27.43 -13.29 -17.10
C PHE A 107 -28.68 -13.90 -17.73
N GLN A 108 -28.50 -14.64 -18.82
CA GLN A 108 -29.58 -15.45 -19.39
C GLN A 108 -30.12 -16.44 -18.35
N ALA A 109 -31.41 -16.73 -18.37
CA ALA A 109 -32.06 -17.67 -17.44
C ALA A 109 -31.37 -19.04 -17.35
N SER A 110 -30.84 -19.55 -18.47
CA SER A 110 -30.10 -20.83 -18.49
C SER A 110 -28.65 -20.73 -17.99
N GLY A 111 -28.17 -19.56 -17.60
CA GLY A 111 -26.77 -19.31 -17.19
C GLY A 111 -25.73 -19.45 -18.30
N ARG A 112 -26.17 -19.74 -19.53
CA ARG A 112 -25.29 -20.03 -20.68
C ARG A 112 -24.71 -18.78 -21.30
N ALA A 113 -25.44 -17.68 -21.31
CA ALA A 113 -24.98 -16.40 -21.82
C ALA A 113 -24.98 -15.32 -20.73
N MET A 114 -23.96 -14.46 -20.76
CA MET A 114 -23.80 -13.34 -19.83
C MET A 114 -23.29 -12.11 -20.58
N SER A 115 -23.66 -10.92 -20.15
CA SER A 115 -23.16 -9.68 -20.75
C SER A 115 -23.05 -8.53 -19.74
N ARG A 116 -22.13 -7.59 -19.99
CA ARG A 116 -22.10 -6.27 -19.33
C ARG A 116 -22.82 -5.27 -20.23
N ILE A 117 -24.11 -5.06 -19.96
CA ILE A 117 -24.97 -4.15 -20.73
C ILE A 117 -25.49 -2.98 -19.87
N ASP A 118 -25.53 -3.17 -18.56
CA ASP A 118 -25.88 -2.13 -17.61
C ASP A 118 -24.63 -1.29 -17.29
N ARG A 119 -24.74 0.04 -17.42
CA ARG A 119 -23.63 0.97 -17.20
C ARG A 119 -24.03 2.17 -16.36
N ILE A 120 -23.03 2.76 -15.72
CA ILE A 120 -23.11 4.08 -15.09
C ILE A 120 -21.96 4.91 -15.66
N LEU A 121 -22.32 5.92 -16.45
CA LEU A 121 -21.42 6.86 -17.10
C LEU A 121 -21.49 8.20 -16.35
N ILE A 122 -20.35 8.76 -15.97
CA ILE A 122 -20.30 10.02 -15.22
C ILE A 122 -19.41 11.05 -15.91
N SER A 123 -19.74 12.34 -15.75
CA SER A 123 -18.85 13.42 -16.21
C SER A 123 -17.71 13.66 -15.22
N ASP A 124 -16.65 14.33 -15.67
CA ASP A 124 -15.54 14.72 -14.80
C ASP A 124 -16.00 15.67 -13.67
N GLU A 125 -16.95 16.58 -13.96
CA GLU A 125 -17.54 17.46 -12.95
C GLU A 125 -18.31 16.68 -11.88
N TRP A 126 -18.94 15.56 -12.27
CA TRP A 126 -19.57 14.64 -11.33
C TRP A 126 -18.52 14.01 -10.42
N ALA A 127 -17.46 13.44 -11.00
CA ALA A 127 -16.35 12.86 -10.24
C ALA A 127 -15.66 13.88 -9.31
N MET A 128 -15.44 15.12 -9.76
CA MET A 128 -14.84 16.19 -8.94
C MET A 128 -15.72 16.58 -7.75
N ARG A 129 -17.06 16.56 -7.92
CA ARG A 129 -17.99 16.95 -6.87
C ARG A 129 -18.10 15.89 -5.78
N TRP A 130 -18.34 14.64 -6.15
CA TRP A 130 -18.63 13.56 -5.19
C TRP A 130 -17.43 12.65 -4.88
N GLY A 131 -16.31 12.83 -5.57
CA GLY A 131 -15.07 12.10 -5.36
C GLY A 131 -14.97 10.81 -6.18
N ILE A 132 -13.91 10.04 -5.92
CA ILE A 132 -13.64 8.79 -6.64
C ILE A 132 -14.80 7.84 -6.44
N SER A 133 -15.46 7.49 -7.54
CA SER A 133 -16.63 6.63 -7.57
C SER A 133 -16.20 5.22 -7.95
N SER A 134 -16.57 4.23 -7.15
CA SER A 134 -16.38 2.80 -7.50
C SER A 134 -17.73 2.19 -7.83
N LEU A 135 -17.81 1.51 -8.97
CA LEU A 135 -19.04 0.86 -9.44
C LEU A 135 -19.02 -0.61 -9.05
N TRP A 136 -19.90 -1.00 -8.13
CA TRP A 136 -19.99 -2.36 -7.62
C TRP A 136 -21.16 -3.09 -8.27
N VAL A 137 -20.90 -4.33 -8.72
CA VAL A 137 -21.95 -5.26 -9.12
C VAL A 137 -22.31 -6.14 -7.93
N LEU A 138 -23.54 -6.04 -7.44
CA LEU A 138 -24.02 -6.85 -6.33
C LEU A 138 -24.42 -8.26 -6.79
N PRO A 139 -24.49 -9.24 -5.87
CA PRO A 139 -25.06 -10.55 -6.15
C PRO A 139 -26.48 -10.43 -6.69
N ARG A 140 -26.82 -11.35 -7.60
CA ARG A 140 -28.15 -11.46 -8.19
C ARG A 140 -29.11 -12.08 -7.17
N ASP A 141 -30.35 -11.60 -7.16
CA ASP A 141 -31.46 -12.22 -6.44
C ASP A 141 -32.35 -13.02 -7.41
N LEU A 142 -33.52 -12.49 -7.75
CA LEU A 142 -34.53 -13.07 -8.65
C LEU A 142 -34.46 -12.49 -10.06
N SER A 143 -33.84 -11.31 -10.24
CA SER A 143 -33.72 -10.64 -11.54
C SER A 143 -32.68 -11.34 -12.43
N ASP A 144 -32.81 -11.24 -13.75
CA ASP A 144 -31.75 -11.60 -14.71
C ASP A 144 -30.66 -10.52 -14.80
N HIS A 145 -30.92 -9.33 -14.27
CA HIS A 145 -29.95 -8.25 -14.07
C HIS A 145 -29.36 -8.24 -12.64
N CYS A 146 -28.16 -7.69 -12.52
CA CYS A 146 -27.47 -7.46 -11.26
C CYS A 146 -27.58 -5.98 -10.87
N HIS A 147 -27.83 -5.74 -9.58
CA HIS A 147 -27.87 -4.38 -9.05
C HIS A 147 -26.50 -3.71 -9.14
N LEU A 148 -26.44 -2.53 -9.76
CA LEU A 148 -25.27 -1.67 -9.79
C LEU A 148 -25.32 -0.66 -8.64
N THR A 149 -24.26 -0.59 -7.85
CA THR A 149 -24.12 0.40 -6.76
C THR A 149 -22.94 1.29 -7.01
N LEU A 150 -23.21 2.58 -7.24
CA LEU A 150 -22.19 3.61 -7.29
C LEU A 150 -21.82 4.05 -5.87
N LYS A 151 -20.61 3.71 -5.42
CA LYS A 151 -20.11 4.11 -4.09
C LYS A 151 -19.14 5.27 -4.22
N TYR A 152 -19.46 6.35 -3.52
CA TYR A 152 -18.59 7.52 -3.41
C TYR A 152 -17.68 7.40 -2.19
N ILE A 153 -16.41 7.72 -2.40
CA ILE A 153 -15.46 7.93 -1.32
C ILE A 153 -15.14 9.42 -1.28
N ASN A 154 -15.86 10.17 -0.44
CA ASN A 154 -15.53 11.56 -0.19
C ASN A 154 -14.35 11.63 0.79
N LEU A 155 -13.14 11.55 0.26
CA LEU A 155 -11.89 11.84 0.99
C LEU A 155 -11.41 13.25 0.66
N ARG A 156 -12.30 14.25 0.70
CA ARG A 156 -11.87 15.65 0.75
C ARG A 156 -11.22 15.91 2.10
N ILE A 157 -9.92 15.64 2.14
CA ILE A 157 -9.04 15.97 3.26
C ILE A 157 -8.29 17.22 2.82
N GLU A 158 -8.55 18.32 3.50
CA GLU A 158 -7.90 19.60 3.25
C GLU A 158 -6.78 19.85 4.27
N GLY A 159 -5.93 20.83 3.95
CA GLY A 159 -4.82 21.25 4.79
C GLY A 159 -3.48 20.78 4.25
N TRP A 160 -2.51 20.64 5.16
CA TRP A 160 -1.14 20.35 4.79
C TRP A 160 -1.00 18.98 4.10
N MET A 161 -0.27 18.91 2.98
CA MET A 161 -0.20 17.70 2.14
C MET A 161 0.35 16.48 2.90
N GLY A 162 1.27 16.68 3.84
CA GLY A 162 1.74 15.60 4.72
C GLY A 162 0.61 14.99 5.57
N PHE A 163 -0.34 15.80 6.02
CA PHE A 163 -1.54 15.34 6.71
C PHE A 163 -2.53 14.67 5.75
N VAL A 164 -2.75 15.25 4.57
CA VAL A 164 -3.62 14.72 3.52
C VAL A 164 -3.18 13.31 3.11
N LEU A 165 -1.91 13.14 2.75
CA LEU A 165 -1.33 11.84 2.39
C LEU A 165 -1.52 10.81 3.52
N LYS A 166 -1.32 11.22 4.77
CA LYS A 166 -1.48 10.34 5.92
C LYS A 166 -2.92 9.88 6.11
N GLU A 167 -3.90 10.77 6.01
CA GLU A 167 -5.32 10.38 6.14
C GLU A 167 -5.79 9.55 4.93
N LYS A 168 -5.31 9.86 3.70
CA LYS A 168 -5.53 9.01 2.52
C LYS A 168 -5.01 7.58 2.73
N LEU A 169 -3.77 7.42 3.21
CA LEU A 169 -3.20 6.10 3.52
C LEU A 169 -3.95 5.38 4.65
N LYS A 170 -4.37 6.10 5.68
CA LYS A 170 -5.17 5.55 6.78
C LYS A 170 -6.55 5.06 6.29
N ALA A 171 -7.20 5.79 5.40
CA ALA A 171 -8.45 5.36 4.78
C ALA A 171 -8.22 4.12 3.90
N LEU A 172 -7.19 4.14 3.05
CA LEU A 172 -6.81 3.01 2.20
C LEU A 172 -6.55 1.75 3.02
N LYS A 173 -5.86 1.86 4.17
CA LYS A 173 -5.63 0.73 5.08
C LYS A 173 -6.93 0.05 5.51
N LYS A 174 -8.00 0.81 5.78
CA LYS A 174 -9.30 0.25 6.15
C LYS A 174 -9.86 -0.60 5.01
N PHE A 175 -9.89 -0.05 3.79
CA PHE A 175 -10.35 -0.76 2.61
C PHE A 175 -9.52 -2.01 2.32
N LEU A 176 -8.18 -1.91 2.38
CA LEU A 176 -7.30 -3.06 2.16
C LEU A 176 -7.51 -4.17 3.20
N ARG A 177 -7.81 -3.81 4.45
CA ARG A 177 -8.11 -4.79 5.50
C ARG A 177 -9.44 -5.49 5.24
N ASP A 178 -10.46 -4.76 4.81
CA ASP A 178 -11.77 -5.33 4.53
C ASP A 178 -11.73 -6.19 3.26
N TRP A 179 -11.03 -5.73 2.21
CA TRP A 179 -10.71 -6.51 1.02
C TRP A 179 -9.92 -7.77 1.35
N HIS A 180 -8.90 -7.68 2.22
CA HIS A 180 -8.13 -8.84 2.65
C HIS A 180 -8.99 -9.89 3.34
N LYS A 181 -9.92 -9.47 4.20
CA LYS A 181 -10.88 -10.38 4.84
C LYS A 181 -11.81 -11.06 3.84
N LEU A 182 -12.27 -10.35 2.81
CA LEU A 182 -13.18 -10.89 1.80
C LEU A 182 -12.49 -11.84 0.83
N GLU A 183 -11.32 -11.47 0.31
CA GLU A 183 -10.61 -12.25 -0.72
C GLU A 183 -9.73 -13.37 -0.15
N TYR A 184 -9.12 -13.15 1.02
CA TYR A 184 -8.12 -14.06 1.58
C TYR A 184 -8.49 -14.58 2.98
N GLY A 185 -9.52 -14.01 3.61
CA GLY A 185 -10.05 -14.52 4.86
C GLY A 185 -10.63 -15.91 4.66
N GLY A 186 -10.25 -16.86 5.53
CA GLY A 186 -10.65 -18.26 5.36
C GLY A 186 -9.91 -19.02 4.26
N SER A 187 -8.82 -18.47 3.70
CA SER A 187 -8.00 -19.16 2.69
C SER A 187 -7.55 -20.57 3.07
N GLY A 188 -7.40 -20.88 4.36
CA GLY A 188 -7.16 -22.25 4.83
C GLY A 188 -8.32 -23.20 4.50
N ALA A 189 -9.54 -22.83 4.92
CA ALA A 189 -10.75 -23.60 4.63
C ALA A 189 -11.03 -23.70 3.13
N ARG A 190 -10.79 -22.62 2.36
CA ARG A 190 -10.98 -22.64 0.90
C ARG A 190 -9.98 -23.55 0.19
N ILE A 191 -8.73 -23.66 0.68
CA ILE A 191 -7.76 -24.63 0.17
C ILE A 191 -8.24 -26.06 0.43
N GLU A 192 -8.71 -26.34 1.65
CA GLU A 192 -9.24 -27.67 2.02
C GLU A 192 -10.47 -28.04 1.17
N GLU A 193 -11.40 -27.11 0.99
CA GLU A 193 -12.58 -27.26 0.13
C GLU A 193 -12.19 -27.56 -1.33
N LEU A 194 -11.29 -26.76 -1.92
CA LEU A 194 -10.83 -26.98 -3.31
C LEU A 194 -10.14 -28.33 -3.48
N VAL A 195 -9.38 -28.80 -2.48
CA VAL A 195 -8.73 -30.12 -2.53
C VAL A 195 -9.77 -31.23 -2.53
N VAL A 196 -10.83 -31.11 -1.71
CA VAL A 196 -11.94 -32.07 -1.69
C VAL A 196 -12.71 -32.06 -3.01
N GLU A 197 -13.05 -30.89 -3.53
CA GLU A 197 -13.78 -30.75 -4.81
C GLU A 197 -12.99 -31.30 -6.01
N ILE A 198 -11.67 -31.09 -6.03
CA ILE A 198 -10.78 -31.64 -7.08
C ILE A 198 -10.72 -33.16 -6.94
N ARG A 199 -10.58 -33.69 -5.71
CA ARG A 199 -10.54 -35.13 -5.47
C ARG A 199 -11.84 -35.81 -5.91
N ASP A 200 -12.99 -35.22 -5.63
CA ASP A 200 -14.29 -35.72 -6.07
C ASP A 200 -14.39 -35.79 -7.60
N LEU A 201 -13.95 -34.73 -8.29
CA LEU A 201 -13.85 -34.72 -9.75
C LEU A 201 -12.88 -35.79 -10.27
N ASP A 202 -11.76 -36.01 -9.60
CA ASP A 202 -10.80 -37.04 -10.00
C ASP A 202 -11.38 -38.44 -9.87
N MET A 203 -12.05 -38.75 -8.75
CA MET A 203 -12.72 -40.05 -8.54
C MET A 203 -13.82 -40.30 -9.57
N ARG A 204 -14.69 -39.32 -9.82
CA ARG A 204 -15.73 -39.44 -10.86
C ARG A 204 -15.15 -39.59 -12.26
N GLY A 205 -14.02 -38.94 -12.53
CA GLY A 205 -13.29 -39.09 -13.78
C GLY A 205 -12.68 -40.48 -13.99
N GLU A 206 -12.34 -41.18 -12.91
CA GLU A 206 -11.85 -42.57 -12.95
C GLU A 206 -12.98 -43.59 -13.17
N GLU A 207 -14.18 -43.32 -12.64
CA GLU A 207 -15.34 -44.21 -12.74
C GLU A 207 -16.09 -44.08 -14.07
N GLU A 208 -16.47 -42.85 -14.46
CA GLU A 208 -17.43 -42.60 -15.54
C GLU A 208 -16.86 -41.73 -16.67
N GLY A 209 -15.67 -41.16 -16.47
CA GLY A 209 -15.08 -40.15 -17.35
C GLY A 209 -15.69 -38.76 -17.12
N LEU A 210 -14.90 -37.70 -17.37
CA LEU A 210 -15.34 -36.33 -17.14
C LEU A 210 -16.01 -35.72 -18.37
N SER A 211 -17.14 -35.01 -18.15
CA SER A 211 -17.72 -34.15 -19.17
C SER A 211 -16.82 -32.95 -19.48
N THR A 212 -17.01 -32.33 -20.65
CA THR A 212 -16.25 -31.13 -21.04
C THR A 212 -16.40 -29.99 -20.03
N GLN A 213 -17.57 -29.83 -19.43
CA GLN A 213 -17.83 -28.82 -18.39
C GLN A 213 -17.06 -29.12 -17.10
N GLU A 214 -16.97 -30.39 -16.70
CA GLU A 214 -16.23 -30.82 -15.52
C GLU A 214 -14.72 -30.71 -15.71
N VAL A 215 -14.22 -31.02 -16.91
CA VAL A 215 -12.80 -30.78 -17.26
C VAL A 215 -12.45 -29.29 -17.13
N VAL A 216 -13.33 -28.40 -17.60
CA VAL A 216 -13.14 -26.95 -17.41
C VAL A 216 -13.18 -26.59 -15.94
N SER A 217 -14.19 -27.02 -15.19
CA SER A 217 -14.33 -26.76 -13.75
C SER A 217 -13.09 -27.23 -12.97
N ARG A 218 -12.57 -28.43 -13.28
CA ARG A 218 -11.36 -28.99 -12.68
C ARG A 218 -10.15 -28.09 -12.93
N LYS A 219 -9.94 -27.64 -14.17
CA LYS A 219 -8.84 -26.70 -14.52
C LYS A 219 -8.96 -25.38 -13.74
N GLU A 220 -10.17 -24.85 -13.58
CA GLU A 220 -10.38 -23.61 -12.82
C GLU A 220 -10.08 -23.79 -11.33
N LYS A 221 -10.55 -24.88 -10.72
CA LYS A 221 -10.26 -25.22 -9.32
C LYS A 221 -8.77 -25.40 -9.07
N PHE A 222 -8.05 -26.09 -9.96
CA PHE A 222 -6.59 -26.19 -9.89
C PHE A 222 -5.91 -24.83 -9.97
N ARG A 223 -6.31 -23.97 -10.92
CA ARG A 223 -5.77 -22.62 -11.05
C ARG A 223 -5.96 -21.81 -9.77
N ASP A 224 -7.14 -21.88 -9.17
CA ASP A 224 -7.46 -21.16 -7.95
C ASP A 224 -6.69 -21.72 -6.74
N LEU A 225 -6.56 -23.04 -6.64
CA LEU A 225 -5.74 -23.72 -5.63
C LEU A 225 -4.27 -23.29 -5.73
N TRP A 226 -3.69 -23.33 -6.94
CA TRP A 226 -2.32 -22.89 -7.21
C TRP A 226 -2.10 -21.43 -6.82
N LYS A 227 -3.06 -20.56 -7.15
CA LYS A 227 -3.02 -19.14 -6.77
C LYS A 227 -3.01 -18.98 -5.25
N LEU A 228 -3.87 -19.69 -4.52
CA LEU A 228 -3.95 -19.62 -3.05
C LEU A 228 -2.67 -20.15 -2.38
N LEU A 229 -2.14 -21.27 -2.86
CA LEU A 229 -0.90 -21.86 -2.35
C LEU A 229 0.30 -20.93 -2.55
N LYS A 230 0.45 -20.37 -3.75
CA LYS A 230 1.52 -19.41 -4.06
C LYS A 230 1.44 -18.15 -3.19
N ASN A 231 0.23 -17.65 -2.94
CA ASN A 231 0.03 -16.52 -2.03
C ASN A 231 0.38 -16.86 -0.58
N LYS A 232 0.01 -18.06 -0.10
CA LYS A 232 0.35 -18.54 1.25
C LYS A 232 1.86 -18.70 1.42
N GLU A 233 2.55 -19.22 0.41
CA GLU A 233 4.00 -19.32 0.40
C GLU A 233 4.67 -17.94 0.45
N ALA A 234 4.26 -17.02 -0.42
CA ALA A 234 4.79 -15.65 -0.44
C ALA A 234 4.60 -14.94 0.91
N LEU A 235 3.45 -15.12 1.56
CA LEU A 235 3.19 -14.60 2.90
C LEU A 235 4.13 -15.21 3.95
N MET A 236 4.33 -16.52 3.92
CA MET A 236 5.23 -17.22 4.86
C MET A 236 6.68 -16.81 4.67
N PHE A 237 7.14 -16.70 3.41
CA PHE A 237 8.45 -16.17 3.08
C PHE A 237 8.65 -14.77 3.65
N GLN A 238 7.72 -13.85 3.40
CA GLN A 238 7.78 -12.49 3.91
C GLN A 238 7.81 -12.45 5.45
N ARG A 239 7.01 -13.29 6.12
CA ARG A 239 6.95 -13.36 7.59
C ARG A 239 8.20 -13.97 8.21
N SER A 240 8.84 -14.93 7.54
CA SER A 240 10.08 -15.55 8.03
C SER A 240 11.24 -14.55 8.10
N ARG A 241 11.22 -13.53 7.22
CA ARG A 241 12.33 -12.61 6.93
C ARG A 241 13.63 -13.34 6.58
N SER A 242 13.54 -14.56 6.03
CA SER A 242 14.73 -15.23 5.49
C SER A 242 15.28 -14.41 4.32
N LYS A 243 16.61 -14.24 4.28
CA LYS A 243 17.30 -13.57 3.16
C LYS A 243 17.75 -14.55 2.08
N TRP A 244 17.84 -15.83 2.41
CA TRP A 244 18.35 -16.88 1.54
C TRP A 244 17.43 -18.11 1.60
N LEU A 245 17.18 -18.70 0.43
CA LEU A 245 16.61 -20.03 0.31
C LEU A 245 17.76 -21.01 0.53
N LYS A 246 17.81 -21.70 1.66
CA LYS A 246 18.89 -22.67 1.97
C LYS A 246 18.65 -24.03 1.32
N GLU A 247 17.40 -24.36 1.04
CA GLU A 247 16.96 -25.60 0.39
C GLU A 247 15.91 -25.21 -0.65
N GLY A 248 15.88 -25.91 -1.79
CA GLY A 248 15.03 -25.61 -2.94
C GLY A 248 13.52 -25.72 -2.70
N ASP A 249 12.79 -26.19 -3.72
CA ASP A 249 11.37 -25.86 -3.95
C ASP A 249 10.40 -26.12 -2.78
N ALA A 250 9.41 -25.22 -2.64
CA ALA A 250 8.27 -25.26 -1.70
C ALA A 250 8.58 -25.43 -0.18
N ASN A 251 9.47 -24.61 0.38
CA ASN A 251 9.90 -24.74 1.78
C ASN A 251 9.01 -24.04 2.83
N THR A 252 7.68 -24.24 2.75
CA THR A 252 6.74 -23.66 3.72
C THR A 252 6.98 -24.14 5.15
N LYS A 253 7.45 -25.38 5.34
CA LYS A 253 7.81 -25.94 6.66
C LYS A 253 8.98 -25.20 7.30
N PHE A 254 10.05 -24.91 6.57
CA PHE A 254 11.17 -24.11 7.07
C PHE A 254 10.73 -22.69 7.45
N PHE A 255 9.94 -22.03 6.58
CA PHE A 255 9.44 -20.70 6.89
C PHE A 255 8.54 -20.70 8.11
N HIS A 256 7.65 -21.71 8.23
CA HIS A 256 6.79 -21.87 9.38
C HIS A 256 7.59 -22.12 10.67
N GLY A 257 8.59 -23.00 10.63
CA GLY A 257 9.52 -23.25 11.73
C GLY A 257 10.28 -22.00 12.15
N SER A 258 10.78 -21.24 11.17
CA SER A 258 11.47 -19.96 11.40
C SER A 258 10.57 -18.91 12.04
N VAL A 259 9.32 -18.77 11.56
CA VAL A 259 8.32 -17.87 12.14
C VAL A 259 7.97 -18.30 13.57
N LYS A 260 7.76 -19.59 13.82
CA LYS A 260 7.43 -20.13 15.14
C LYS A 260 8.57 -19.91 16.14
N SER A 261 9.81 -20.21 15.73
CA SER A 261 11.01 -19.99 16.54
C SER A 261 11.13 -18.52 16.94
N ARG A 262 11.05 -17.60 15.97
CA ARG A 262 11.08 -16.15 16.23
C ARG A 262 9.93 -15.68 17.12
N SER A 263 8.73 -16.22 16.91
CA SER A 263 7.57 -15.88 17.74
C SER A 263 7.81 -16.29 19.19
N LYS A 264 8.45 -17.44 19.43
CA LYS A 264 8.81 -17.90 20.76
C LYS A 264 9.91 -17.04 21.38
N THR A 265 10.96 -16.70 20.62
CA THR A 265 12.07 -15.85 21.11
C THR A 265 11.63 -14.42 21.43
N ASN A 266 10.70 -13.87 20.65
CA ASN A 266 10.20 -12.51 20.86
C ASN A 266 9.03 -12.43 21.86
N LEU A 267 8.52 -13.56 22.33
CA LEU A 267 7.44 -13.58 23.30
C LEU A 267 7.99 -13.17 24.67
N ILE A 268 7.49 -12.07 25.21
CA ILE A 268 7.78 -11.64 26.57
C ILE A 268 6.71 -12.24 27.47
N SER A 269 7.01 -13.41 28.05
CA SER A 269 6.10 -14.10 28.98
C SER A 269 6.17 -13.55 30.39
N ALA A 270 7.35 -13.10 30.81
CA ALA A 270 7.57 -12.48 32.10
C ALA A 270 8.68 -11.43 32.03
N LEU A 271 8.61 -10.41 32.88
CA LEU A 271 9.67 -9.43 33.09
C LEU A 271 9.95 -9.32 34.58
N ARG A 272 11.22 -9.18 34.93
CA ARG A 272 11.64 -8.84 36.29
C ARG A 272 11.69 -7.33 36.45
N SER A 273 11.04 -6.81 37.49
CA SER A 273 11.11 -5.41 37.90
C SER A 273 11.57 -5.35 39.35
N GLY A 274 12.86 -5.06 39.57
CA GLY A 274 13.49 -5.22 40.87
C GLY A 274 13.49 -6.70 41.30
N ASP A 275 12.83 -6.99 42.43
CA ASP A 275 12.71 -8.36 42.95
C ASP A 275 11.38 -9.05 42.62
N VAL A 276 10.49 -8.38 41.89
CA VAL A 276 9.16 -8.91 41.55
C VAL A 276 9.13 -9.38 40.09
N TRP A 277 8.52 -10.53 39.86
CA TRP A 277 8.20 -11.03 38.53
C TRP A 277 6.83 -10.54 38.08
N LEU A 278 6.79 -9.94 36.89
CA LEU A 278 5.58 -9.53 36.20
C LEU A 278 5.29 -10.55 35.09
N ASP A 279 4.25 -11.35 35.27
CA ASP A 279 3.82 -12.41 34.35
C ASP A 279 2.51 -12.05 33.61
N SER A 280 1.73 -11.11 34.14
CA SER A 280 0.52 -10.61 33.49
C SER A 280 0.83 -9.65 32.32
N PRO A 281 0.21 -9.84 31.14
CA PRO A 281 0.38 -8.94 30.00
C PRO A 281 0.06 -7.47 30.28
N THR A 282 -0.86 -7.18 31.20
CA THR A 282 -1.20 -5.80 31.58
C THR A 282 -0.09 -5.16 32.40
N LEU A 283 0.44 -5.88 33.38
CA LEU A 283 1.55 -5.45 34.22
C LEU A 283 2.83 -5.25 33.38
N ILE A 284 3.12 -6.18 32.49
CA ILE A 284 4.25 -6.10 31.54
C ILE A 284 4.15 -4.83 30.68
N LYS A 285 2.98 -4.56 30.09
CA LYS A 285 2.77 -3.35 29.27
C LYS A 285 2.93 -2.07 30.09
N ALA A 286 2.38 -2.03 31.30
CA ALA A 286 2.47 -0.88 32.19
C ALA A 286 3.93 -0.62 32.63
N ALA A 287 4.67 -1.66 32.99
CA ALA A 287 6.08 -1.56 33.37
C ALA A 287 6.95 -1.09 32.21
N VAL A 288 6.76 -1.66 31.00
CA VAL A 288 7.47 -1.21 29.80
C VAL A 288 7.14 0.25 29.48
N SER A 289 5.87 0.63 29.49
CA SER A 289 5.46 2.02 29.23
C SER A 289 6.08 2.98 30.24
N SER A 290 6.00 2.67 31.54
CA SER A 290 6.55 3.51 32.60
C SER A 290 8.07 3.64 32.49
N TYR A 291 8.76 2.53 32.21
CA TYR A 291 10.20 2.53 31.98
C TYR A 291 10.57 3.49 30.84
N PHE A 292 9.95 3.37 29.67
CA PHE A 292 10.30 4.23 28.54
C PHE A 292 9.86 5.68 28.71
N VAL A 293 8.71 5.95 29.34
CA VAL A 293 8.27 7.33 29.64
C VAL A 293 9.27 8.02 30.56
N ASN A 294 9.66 7.38 31.65
CA ASN A 294 10.68 7.91 32.57
C ASN A 294 12.05 7.99 31.89
N HIS A 295 12.34 7.09 30.95
CA HIS A 295 13.60 7.07 30.25
C HIS A 295 13.73 8.23 29.25
N VAL A 296 12.66 8.57 28.52
CA VAL A 296 12.65 9.67 27.54
C VAL A 296 12.27 11.02 28.14
N SER A 297 11.78 11.05 29.38
CA SER A 297 11.49 12.31 30.07
C SER A 297 12.78 13.05 30.36
N SER A 298 13.02 14.14 29.62
CA SER A 298 14.19 14.98 29.79
C SER A 298 14.15 15.67 31.16
N THR A 299 15.16 15.41 32.00
CA THR A 299 15.50 16.31 33.11
C THR A 299 16.40 17.42 32.58
N PRO A 300 16.06 18.71 32.77
CA PRO A 300 16.92 19.81 32.36
C PRO A 300 18.24 19.76 33.14
N ARG A 301 19.30 19.28 32.48
CA ARG A 301 20.67 19.32 32.99
C ARG A 301 21.44 20.39 32.25
N VAL A 302 22.23 21.19 32.98
CA VAL A 302 23.16 22.15 32.38
C VAL A 302 24.25 21.33 31.67
N ARG A 303 24.23 21.33 30.34
CA ARG A 303 25.28 20.68 29.54
C ARG A 303 26.53 21.57 29.55
N PRO A 304 27.73 20.99 29.72
CA PRO A 304 28.97 21.77 29.58
C PRO A 304 29.04 22.37 28.18
N LYS A 305 29.49 23.63 28.11
CA LYS A 305 29.76 24.31 26.84
C LYS A 305 31.13 23.89 26.34
N LEU A 306 31.26 23.64 25.04
CA LEU A 306 32.53 23.32 24.39
C LEU A 306 33.26 24.63 24.02
N ASP A 307 33.36 25.55 24.98
CA ASP A 307 33.95 26.87 24.76
C ASP A 307 35.44 26.72 24.40
N GLY A 308 35.88 27.39 23.33
CA GLY A 308 37.27 27.35 22.85
C GLY A 308 37.61 26.22 21.88
N VAL A 309 36.69 25.28 21.59
CA VAL A 309 36.90 24.25 20.57
C VAL A 309 36.50 24.79 19.20
N VAL A 310 37.46 24.86 18.27
CA VAL A 310 37.20 25.27 16.89
C VAL A 310 36.75 24.05 16.09
N PHE A 311 35.51 24.09 15.59
CA PHE A 311 34.98 23.05 14.72
C PHE A 311 35.12 23.44 13.25
N PRO A 312 35.45 22.49 12.36
CA PRO A 312 35.33 22.69 10.93
C PRO A 312 33.91 23.15 10.59
N SER A 313 33.82 24.18 9.76
CA SER A 313 32.56 24.77 9.32
C SER A 313 32.40 24.62 7.82
N LEU A 314 31.17 24.45 7.38
CA LEU A 314 30.83 24.34 5.95
C LEU A 314 31.12 25.65 5.22
N SER A 315 31.45 25.56 3.93
CA SER A 315 31.52 26.72 3.04
C SER A 315 30.12 27.32 2.82
N GLU A 316 30.05 28.58 2.36
CA GLU A 316 28.76 29.20 2.06
C GLU A 316 28.03 28.48 0.91
N GLU A 317 28.76 27.98 -0.09
CA GLU A 317 28.21 27.20 -1.20
C GLU A 317 27.59 25.88 -0.70
N GLU A 318 28.27 25.18 0.22
CA GLU A 318 27.76 23.96 0.84
C GLU A 318 26.49 24.22 1.66
N LYS A 319 26.47 25.31 2.45
CA LYS A 319 25.29 25.73 3.22
C LYS A 319 24.10 25.99 2.32
N VAL A 320 24.28 26.80 1.28
CA VAL A 320 23.23 27.12 0.29
C VAL A 320 22.73 25.84 -0.40
N GLY A 321 23.63 24.92 -0.74
CA GLY A 321 23.28 23.63 -1.32
C GLY A 321 22.36 22.78 -0.42
N LEU A 322 22.63 22.74 0.89
CA LEU A 322 21.84 21.96 1.85
C LEU A 322 20.42 22.50 2.07
N ILE A 323 20.26 23.82 2.03
CA ILE A 323 18.97 24.50 2.29
C ILE A 323 18.15 24.77 1.01
N SER A 324 18.68 24.41 -0.16
CA SER A 324 17.97 24.56 -1.43
C SER A 324 16.60 23.84 -1.43
N PRO A 325 15.61 24.31 -2.20
CA PRO A 325 14.33 23.62 -2.35
C PRO A 325 14.48 22.16 -2.79
N PHE A 326 13.52 21.31 -2.43
CA PHE A 326 13.62 19.89 -2.78
C PHE A 326 13.30 19.63 -4.26
N SER A 327 14.14 18.84 -4.93
CA SER A 327 13.93 18.45 -6.33
C SER A 327 13.10 17.17 -6.44
N MET A 328 12.41 16.97 -7.56
CA MET A 328 11.65 15.74 -7.78
C MET A 328 12.59 14.52 -7.91
N GLU A 329 13.71 14.73 -8.57
CA GLU A 329 14.74 13.73 -8.88
C GLU A 329 15.41 13.21 -7.61
N GLU A 330 15.72 14.08 -6.65
CA GLU A 330 16.34 13.63 -5.40
C GLU A 330 15.38 12.79 -4.55
N ILE A 331 14.08 13.12 -4.55
CA ILE A 331 13.06 12.37 -3.83
C ILE A 331 12.88 11.00 -4.49
N GLU A 332 12.76 11.00 -5.83
CA GLU A 332 12.58 9.78 -6.62
C GLU A 332 13.76 8.81 -6.52
N ASP A 333 14.99 9.33 -6.54
CA ASP A 333 16.19 8.51 -6.33
C ASP A 333 16.13 7.78 -4.98
N VAL A 334 15.71 8.47 -3.92
CA VAL A 334 15.57 7.86 -2.59
C VAL A 334 14.50 6.76 -2.62
N VAL A 335 13.36 7.00 -3.26
CA VAL A 335 12.30 6.00 -3.37
C VAL A 335 12.79 4.77 -4.13
N LYS A 336 13.49 4.94 -5.25
CA LYS A 336 14.01 3.84 -6.09
C LYS A 336 15.08 3.02 -5.38
N ASN A 337 16.03 3.67 -4.70
CA ASN A 337 17.19 3.02 -4.11
C ASN A 337 16.96 2.45 -2.70
N CYS A 338 15.87 2.81 -2.03
CA CYS A 338 15.56 2.25 -0.71
C CYS A 338 15.12 0.78 -0.78
N ASP A 339 15.51 -0.03 0.22
CA ASP A 339 15.03 -1.41 0.36
C ASP A 339 13.51 -1.43 0.62
N GLY A 340 12.77 -2.04 -0.30
CA GLY A 340 11.31 -2.10 -0.30
C GLY A 340 10.73 -2.91 0.87
N ASN A 341 11.46 -3.91 1.37
CA ASN A 341 10.93 -4.92 2.29
C ASN A 341 11.20 -4.60 3.77
N LYS A 342 11.68 -3.39 4.09
CA LYS A 342 11.86 -2.94 5.48
C LYS A 342 10.53 -2.92 6.24
N CYS A 343 10.60 -3.14 7.55
CA CYS A 343 9.42 -3.17 8.42
C CYS A 343 8.62 -1.86 8.32
N PRO A 344 7.34 -1.94 7.91
CA PRO A 344 6.45 -0.79 7.97
C PRO A 344 6.08 -0.51 9.42
N ARG A 345 5.46 0.65 9.63
CA ARG A 345 4.70 0.92 10.85
C ARG A 345 3.46 -0.02 10.86
N PRO A 346 2.72 -0.18 11.96
CA PRO A 346 1.44 -0.92 11.96
C PRO A 346 0.38 -0.40 10.97
N ASP A 347 0.65 0.64 10.18
CA ASP A 347 -0.14 1.04 9.01
C ASP A 347 0.00 0.07 7.82
N GLY A 348 1.12 -0.64 7.72
CA GLY A 348 1.38 -1.66 6.69
C GLY A 348 2.08 -1.14 5.42
N PHE A 349 2.33 0.17 5.31
CA PHE A 349 2.91 0.74 4.09
C PHE A 349 4.45 0.82 4.19
N ASN A 350 5.13 0.18 3.24
CA ASN A 350 6.60 0.16 3.12
C ASN A 350 7.07 0.86 1.83
N TYR A 351 8.37 0.83 1.56
CA TYR A 351 8.92 1.42 0.33
C TYR A 351 8.52 0.63 -0.93
N ASP A 352 8.22 -0.67 -0.84
CA ASP A 352 7.74 -1.45 -1.98
C ASP A 352 6.39 -0.93 -2.48
N PHE A 353 5.49 -0.55 -1.56
CA PHE A 353 4.26 0.16 -1.90
C PHE A 353 4.55 1.48 -2.62
N LEU A 354 5.43 2.32 -2.07
CA LEU A 354 5.77 3.61 -2.68
C LEU A 354 6.36 3.47 -4.08
N LYS A 355 7.25 2.47 -4.29
CA LYS A 355 7.83 2.18 -5.60
C LYS A 355 6.78 1.79 -6.63
N LYS A 356 5.85 0.91 -6.26
CA LYS A 356 4.81 0.40 -7.17
C LYS A 356 3.79 1.47 -7.58
N PHE A 357 3.49 2.40 -6.68
CA PHE A 357 2.48 3.44 -6.90
C PHE A 357 3.10 4.84 -7.04
N TRP A 358 4.40 4.92 -7.40
CA TRP A 358 5.13 6.20 -7.41
C TRP A 358 4.53 7.20 -8.40
N ASP A 359 4.21 6.76 -9.61
CA ASP A 359 3.66 7.65 -10.64
C ASP A 359 2.33 8.27 -10.26
N LEU A 360 1.54 7.58 -9.44
CA LEU A 360 0.28 8.09 -8.90
C LEU A 360 0.51 9.10 -7.77
N LEU A 361 1.53 8.89 -6.94
CA LEU A 361 1.73 9.62 -5.68
C LEU A 361 2.74 10.76 -5.79
N LYS A 362 3.61 10.76 -6.79
CA LYS A 362 4.77 11.67 -6.90
C LYS A 362 4.42 13.16 -6.78
N GLY A 363 3.29 13.58 -7.35
CA GLY A 363 2.81 14.96 -7.23
C GLY A 363 2.48 15.37 -5.79
N ASP A 364 1.74 14.52 -5.08
CA ASP A 364 1.40 14.75 -3.66
C ASP A 364 2.69 14.77 -2.79
N PHE A 365 3.66 13.88 -3.08
CA PHE A 365 4.94 13.89 -2.38
C PHE A 365 5.76 15.16 -2.66
N ARG A 366 5.80 15.63 -3.91
CA ARG A 366 6.48 16.89 -4.28
C ARG A 366 5.93 18.07 -3.48
N ILE A 367 4.60 18.20 -3.42
CA ILE A 367 3.92 19.25 -2.65
C ILE A 367 4.20 19.11 -1.15
N MET A 368 4.20 17.88 -0.61
CA MET A 368 4.55 17.64 0.79
C MET A 368 5.96 18.16 1.13
N PHE A 369 6.94 17.93 0.25
CA PHE A 369 8.31 18.41 0.44
C PHE A 369 8.43 19.94 0.30
N ASP A 370 7.72 20.56 -0.64
CA ASP A 370 7.67 22.04 -0.75
C ASP A 370 7.12 22.67 0.53
N GLN A 371 6.01 22.16 1.03
CA GLN A 371 5.40 22.68 2.24
C GLN A 371 6.25 22.39 3.48
N PHE A 372 6.96 21.26 3.52
CA PHE A 372 7.93 20.99 4.59
C PHE A 372 9.09 22.00 4.58
N HIS A 373 9.61 22.32 3.38
CA HIS A 373 10.67 23.32 3.21
C HIS A 373 10.23 24.72 3.67
N GLY A 374 9.04 25.15 3.25
CA GLY A 374 8.50 26.47 3.62
C GLY A 374 8.08 26.58 5.10
N ASN A 375 7.46 25.54 5.66
CA ASN A 375 6.89 25.60 7.01
C ASN A 375 7.88 25.18 8.10
N SER A 376 8.97 24.49 7.75
CA SER A 376 9.94 23.91 8.70
C SER A 376 9.31 23.06 9.81
N CYS A 377 8.16 22.44 9.53
CA CYS A 377 7.38 21.70 10.52
C CYS A 377 6.99 20.30 10.02
N LEU A 378 6.90 19.35 10.97
CA LEU A 378 6.42 17.98 10.71
C LEU A 378 5.07 17.75 11.38
N PRO A 379 4.16 16.95 10.80
CA PRO A 379 2.84 16.78 11.38
C PRO A 379 3.03 15.86 12.58
N LYS A 380 2.32 16.12 13.69
CA LYS A 380 2.43 15.30 14.91
C LYS A 380 2.26 13.80 14.62
N SER A 381 1.45 13.45 13.61
CA SER A 381 1.28 12.07 13.17
C SER A 381 2.55 11.40 12.63
N PHE A 382 3.50 12.13 12.05
CA PHE A 382 4.77 11.57 11.57
C PHE A 382 5.74 11.28 12.71
N LEU A 383 5.65 12.07 13.78
CA LEU A 383 6.48 11.91 14.97
C LEU A 383 6.00 10.79 15.89
N SER A 384 4.79 10.27 15.67
CA SER A 384 4.30 9.09 16.38
C SER A 384 4.92 7.80 15.83
N TYR A 385 5.49 6.98 16.71
CA TYR A 385 6.11 5.69 16.39
C TYR A 385 5.64 4.60 17.35
N PHE A 386 5.81 3.34 16.95
CA PHE A 386 5.60 2.20 17.83
C PHE A 386 6.94 1.67 18.28
N VAL A 387 7.11 1.41 19.58
CA VAL A 387 8.30 0.74 20.09
C VAL A 387 8.06 -0.76 20.09
N THR A 388 8.95 -1.50 19.42
CA THR A 388 9.02 -2.96 19.56
C THR A 388 10.30 -3.32 20.30
N LEU A 389 10.20 -4.31 21.19
CA LEU A 389 11.34 -4.81 21.95
C LEU A 389 11.93 -6.03 21.25
N VAL A 390 13.26 -6.01 21.07
CA VAL A 390 14.02 -7.12 20.47
C VAL A 390 15.04 -7.61 21.50
N PRO A 391 15.03 -8.91 21.89
CA PRO A 391 16.02 -9.45 22.82
C PRO A 391 17.47 -9.21 22.36
N LYS A 392 18.34 -8.74 23.26
CA LYS A 392 19.79 -8.62 23.05
C LYS A 392 20.53 -9.90 23.43
N VAL A 393 19.97 -10.67 24.36
CA VAL A 393 20.58 -11.88 24.95
C VAL A 393 19.62 -13.05 24.86
N ASN A 394 20.15 -14.27 25.02
CA ASN A 394 19.34 -15.47 25.16
C ASN A 394 18.64 -15.43 26.53
N SER A 395 17.32 -15.67 26.55
CA SER A 395 16.48 -15.65 27.77
C SER A 395 16.50 -14.31 28.52
N PRO A 396 15.96 -13.22 27.92
CA PRO A 396 15.93 -11.91 28.56
C PRO A 396 14.99 -11.92 29.78
N SER A 397 15.40 -11.26 30.86
CA SER A 397 14.61 -11.16 32.10
C SER A 397 14.32 -9.71 32.49
N ASN A 398 15.26 -8.80 32.23
CA ASN A 398 15.12 -7.38 32.53
C ASN A 398 14.74 -6.58 31.28
N ILE A 399 14.11 -5.42 31.45
CA ILE A 399 13.78 -4.53 30.32
C ILE A 399 15.05 -4.05 29.58
N SER A 400 16.18 -3.89 30.29
CA SER A 400 17.49 -3.55 29.73
C SER A 400 18.04 -4.58 28.74
N ASP A 401 17.63 -5.85 28.88
CA ASP A 401 18.01 -6.97 28.02
C ASP A 401 17.35 -6.88 26.64
N PHE A 402 16.40 -5.95 26.48
CA PHE A 402 15.75 -5.68 25.21
C PHE A 402 16.33 -4.41 24.58
N ARG A 403 16.44 -4.44 23.25
CA ARG A 403 16.70 -3.28 22.41
C ARG A 403 15.36 -2.69 21.98
N PRO A 404 15.07 -1.42 22.31
CA PRO A 404 13.92 -0.73 21.74
C PRO A 404 14.19 -0.42 20.27
N ILE A 405 13.23 -0.72 19.41
CA ILE A 405 13.26 -0.36 17.99
C ILE A 405 12.02 0.47 17.68
N SER A 406 12.23 1.71 17.24
CA SER A 406 11.17 2.63 16.85
C SER A 406 10.70 2.34 15.41
N LEU A 407 9.47 1.87 15.28
CA LEU A 407 8.79 1.62 14.01
C LEU A 407 8.13 2.91 13.53
N ILE A 408 8.88 3.66 12.73
CA ILE A 408 8.45 4.93 12.15
C ILE A 408 7.77 4.70 10.78
N GLY A 409 6.79 5.56 10.44
CA GLY A 409 6.06 5.50 9.18
C GLY A 409 6.92 5.81 7.94
N CYS A 410 6.49 5.34 6.77
CA CYS A 410 7.23 5.53 5.52
C CYS A 410 7.39 7.00 5.10
N LEU A 411 6.39 7.84 5.37
CA LEU A 411 6.42 9.27 5.03
C LEU A 411 7.56 10.02 5.76
N TYR A 412 7.70 9.81 7.07
CA TYR A 412 8.81 10.38 7.83
C TYR A 412 10.15 9.81 7.39
N LYS A 413 10.22 8.48 7.18
CA LYS A 413 11.45 7.82 6.71
C LYS A 413 11.94 8.40 5.38
N LEU A 414 11.02 8.75 4.48
CA LEU A 414 11.36 9.38 3.21
C LEU A 414 12.00 10.75 3.41
N ILE A 415 11.37 11.63 4.20
CA ILE A 415 11.93 12.95 4.53
C ILE A 415 13.32 12.81 5.17
N ALA A 416 13.43 12.00 6.22
CA ALA A 416 14.68 11.76 6.93
C ALA A 416 15.77 11.22 6.01
N LYS A 417 15.43 10.34 5.06
CA LYS A 417 16.40 9.75 4.13
C LYS A 417 16.87 10.74 3.06
N VAL A 418 15.99 11.60 2.56
CA VAL A 418 16.37 12.70 1.66
C VAL A 418 17.31 13.67 2.37
N LEU A 419 16.98 14.08 3.60
CA LEU A 419 17.85 14.93 4.42
C LEU A 419 19.20 14.27 4.71
N ALA A 420 19.21 13.00 5.09
CA ALA A 420 20.46 12.26 5.32
C ALA A 420 21.32 12.19 4.05
N LYS A 421 20.71 12.06 2.87
CA LYS A 421 21.44 12.07 1.59
C LYS A 421 22.05 13.45 1.28
N ARG A 422 21.39 14.54 1.66
CA ARG A 422 21.96 15.89 1.57
C ARG A 422 23.14 16.06 2.52
N LEU A 423 22.98 15.68 3.79
CA LEU A 423 24.05 15.73 4.79
C LEU A 423 25.26 14.88 4.39
N ALA A 424 25.04 13.71 3.77
CA ALA A 424 26.11 12.83 3.32
C ALA A 424 27.03 13.46 2.26
N LYS A 425 26.63 14.57 1.60
CA LYS A 425 27.48 15.29 0.64
C LYS A 425 28.58 16.12 1.33
N VAL A 426 28.34 16.51 2.59
CA VAL A 426 29.21 17.44 3.31
C VAL A 426 29.78 16.85 4.60
N ILE A 427 29.24 15.73 5.09
CA ILE A 427 29.62 15.18 6.40
C ILE A 427 31.12 14.85 6.50
N ASP A 428 31.76 14.49 5.38
CA ASP A 428 33.19 14.20 5.32
C ASP A 428 34.08 15.43 5.55
N SER A 429 33.62 16.65 5.24
CA SER A 429 34.40 17.88 5.45
C SER A 429 34.36 18.35 6.91
N VAL A 430 33.30 17.97 7.65
CA VAL A 430 33.10 18.42 9.04
C VAL A 430 33.46 17.38 10.08
N VAL A 431 33.56 16.10 9.70
CA VAL A 431 33.89 15.02 10.63
C VAL A 431 35.34 14.55 10.45
N ALA A 432 36.07 14.51 11.56
CA ALA A 432 37.45 14.06 11.63
C ALA A 432 37.65 12.65 11.05
N LEU A 433 38.82 12.40 10.45
CA LEU A 433 39.14 11.15 9.73
C LEU A 433 39.12 9.90 10.63
N ASN A 434 39.30 10.07 11.94
CA ASN A 434 39.27 9.00 12.92
C ASN A 434 37.84 8.49 13.24
N GLN A 435 36.79 9.19 12.82
CA GLN A 435 35.42 8.68 12.87
C GLN A 435 35.19 7.73 11.69
N SER A 436 35.13 6.43 11.96
CA SER A 436 34.99 5.39 10.93
C SER A 436 33.55 4.93 10.71
N ALA A 437 32.68 5.04 11.73
CA ALA A 437 31.33 4.50 11.68
C ALA A 437 30.34 5.46 10.99
N PHE A 438 29.42 4.89 10.19
CA PHE A 438 28.28 5.57 9.55
C PHE A 438 28.61 6.67 8.52
N ILE A 439 29.86 6.74 8.06
CA ILE A 439 30.29 7.66 7.00
C ILE A 439 30.56 6.85 5.72
N LYS A 440 30.10 7.36 4.59
CA LYS A 440 30.23 6.65 3.31
C LYS A 440 31.71 6.55 2.93
N GLY A 441 32.16 5.36 2.57
CA GLY A 441 33.55 5.13 2.15
C GLY A 441 34.55 4.89 3.29
N ARG A 442 34.12 4.95 4.56
CA ARG A 442 34.95 4.60 5.73
C ARG A 442 34.54 3.23 6.28
N ASN A 443 35.49 2.43 6.76
CA ASN A 443 35.24 1.10 7.30
C ASN A 443 35.53 1.04 8.81
N LEU A 444 34.71 0.32 9.56
CA LEU A 444 34.93 0.08 10.99
C LEU A 444 36.30 -0.57 11.26
N VAL A 445 36.76 -1.41 10.34
CA VAL A 445 38.05 -2.12 10.44
C VAL A 445 39.24 -1.15 10.45
N ASP A 446 39.12 0.00 9.80
CA ASP A 446 40.19 1.01 9.74
C ASP A 446 40.55 1.50 11.15
N GLY A 447 39.54 1.72 12.00
CA GLY A 447 39.75 2.12 13.39
C GLY A 447 40.47 1.04 14.22
N VAL A 448 40.14 -0.24 14.00
CA VAL A 448 40.80 -1.36 14.69
C VAL A 448 42.25 -1.49 14.24
N LEU A 449 42.52 -1.32 12.94
CA LEU A 449 43.87 -1.35 12.39
C LEU A 449 44.74 -0.26 13.00
N VAL A 450 44.24 0.98 13.05
CA VAL A 450 44.98 2.11 13.66
C VAL A 450 45.34 1.83 15.11
N VAL A 451 44.42 1.29 15.91
CA VAL A 451 44.72 0.95 17.31
C VAL A 451 45.79 -0.16 17.39
N ASN A 452 45.71 -1.18 16.54
CA ASN A 452 46.71 -2.26 16.51
C ASN A 452 48.11 -1.73 16.17
N GLU A 453 48.23 -0.85 15.16
CA GLU A 453 49.52 -0.25 14.78
C GLU A 453 50.11 0.61 15.91
N VAL A 454 49.28 1.37 16.62
CA VAL A 454 49.73 2.15 17.79
C VAL A 454 50.27 1.24 18.90
N VAL A 455 49.60 0.12 19.15
CA VAL A 455 50.01 -0.87 20.16
C VAL A 455 51.32 -1.55 19.75
N GLU A 456 51.46 -1.97 18.50
CA GLU A 456 52.70 -2.58 17.99
C GLU A 456 53.88 -1.60 18.01
N LEU A 457 53.66 -0.34 17.63
CA LEU A 457 54.68 0.70 17.72
C LEU A 457 55.15 0.92 19.17
N ALA A 458 54.22 0.98 20.13
CA ALA A 458 54.55 1.11 21.55
C ALA A 458 55.39 -0.07 22.05
N LYS A 459 55.03 -1.30 21.68
CA LYS A 459 55.82 -2.51 21.99
C LYS A 459 57.23 -2.44 21.40
N LYS A 460 57.34 -2.11 20.10
CA LYS A 460 58.64 -2.05 19.39
C LYS A 460 59.55 -0.97 19.97
N THR A 461 58.99 0.16 20.38
CA THR A 461 59.74 1.29 20.96
C THR A 461 59.93 1.18 22.48
N LYS A 462 59.43 0.11 23.13
CA LYS A 462 59.47 -0.10 24.58
C LYS A 462 58.91 1.08 25.37
N ARG A 463 57.88 1.74 24.85
CA ARG A 463 57.19 2.84 25.53
C ARG A 463 55.96 2.31 26.25
N GLU A 464 55.73 2.83 27.45
CA GLU A 464 54.48 2.58 28.18
C GLU A 464 53.30 3.19 27.41
N CYS A 465 52.22 2.44 27.26
CA CYS A 465 51.01 2.85 26.54
C CYS A 465 49.79 2.60 27.42
N LEU A 466 48.95 3.63 27.57
CA LEU A 466 47.66 3.55 28.23
C LEU A 466 46.55 3.65 27.18
N ILE A 467 45.67 2.66 27.12
CA ILE A 467 44.49 2.68 26.25
C ILE A 467 43.27 3.04 27.09
N PHE A 468 42.65 4.17 26.78
CA PHE A 468 41.42 4.60 27.41
C PHE A 468 40.21 4.22 26.54
N LYS A 469 39.41 3.25 27.01
CA LYS A 469 38.19 2.80 26.34
C LYS A 469 36.97 3.36 27.08
N VAL A 470 36.21 4.21 26.38
CA VAL A 470 34.94 4.75 26.87
C VAL A 470 33.80 4.10 26.10
N ASP A 471 32.74 3.73 26.81
CA ASP A 471 31.47 3.34 26.21
C ASP A 471 30.36 4.25 26.73
N PHE A 472 29.49 4.69 25.82
CA PHE A 472 28.37 5.56 26.17
C PHE A 472 27.12 4.71 26.30
N GLU A 473 26.57 4.65 27.50
CA GLU A 473 25.29 3.99 27.70
C GLU A 473 24.21 4.76 26.90
N LYS A 474 23.49 4.04 26.03
CA LYS A 474 22.31 4.55 25.32
C LYS A 474 22.57 5.82 24.46
N ALA A 475 23.54 5.75 23.55
CA ALA A 475 23.95 6.88 22.69
C ALA A 475 22.85 7.61 21.88
N TYR A 476 21.67 7.00 21.68
CA TYR A 476 20.54 7.64 20.99
C TYR A 476 19.42 8.11 21.94
N ASP A 477 19.45 7.69 23.19
CA ASP A 477 18.39 7.95 24.18
C ASP A 477 18.87 8.91 25.30
N SER A 478 20.09 9.47 25.20
CA SER A 478 20.78 10.27 26.24
C SER A 478 20.93 11.76 25.96
#